data_AF-A0A2E2ENJ7-F1
#
_entry.id   AF-A0A2E2ENJ7-F1
#
_cell.length_a   1.000
_cell.length_b   1.000
_cell.length_c   1.000
_cell.angle_alpha   90.00
_cell.angle_beta   90.00
_cell.angle_gamma   90.00
#
_symmetry.space_group_name_H-M   'P 1'
#
loop_
_entity.id
_entity.type
_entity.pdbx_description
1 polymer ?
#
loop_
_entity_poly.entity_id
_entity_poly.type
_entity_poly.pdbx_seq_one_letter_code
_entity_poly.pdbx_strand_id
1 'polypeptide(L)'
;MQKDMGVNIEGLLSYNINSDITLVLSAANATMENKDLDLKYKLDKYAFQVNYDFGKSETSKFESIFGFSYVNFDKKLNLEDDNGLGIDLGVQVLFCLKNKLHYGIRVVSTYSSVAPGGILNAGVIFSHSL
;
A
#
# COMPACT_ATOMS: atom_id res chain seq x y z
N MET A 1 23.95 -5.49 -3.78
CA MET A 1 22.69 -6.08 -3.31
C MET A 1 21.61 -5.69 -4.29
N GLN A 2 21.01 -6.67 -4.95
CA GLN A 2 19.91 -6.41 -5.87
C GLN A 2 18.63 -6.14 -5.06
N LYS A 3 17.71 -5.34 -5.59
CA LYS A 3 16.42 -5.09 -4.92
C LYS A 3 15.47 -6.24 -5.22
N ASP A 4 14.83 -6.78 -4.19
CA ASP A 4 13.75 -7.74 -4.31
C ASP A 4 12.54 -7.07 -4.98
N MET A 5 11.85 -7.80 -5.85
CA MET A 5 10.72 -7.27 -6.61
C MET A 5 9.63 -8.32 -6.76
N GLY A 6 8.40 -7.88 -6.98
CA GLY A 6 7.26 -8.77 -7.05
C GLY A 6 6.00 -8.09 -7.55
N VAL A 7 4.92 -8.85 -7.54
CA VAL A 7 3.57 -8.39 -7.88
C VAL A 7 2.65 -8.64 -6.70
N ASN A 8 1.69 -7.75 -6.50
CA ASN A 8 0.72 -7.85 -5.43
C ASN A 8 -0.70 -7.60 -5.91
N ILE A 9 -1.64 -7.99 -5.06
CA ILE A 9 -3.03 -7.54 -5.11
C ILE A 9 -3.36 -6.90 -3.76
N GLU A 10 -4.08 -5.79 -3.79
CA GLU A 10 -4.43 -5.01 -2.60
C GLU A 10 -5.94 -4.71 -2.60
N GLY A 11 -6.60 -5.06 -1.49
CA GLY A 11 -7.97 -4.71 -1.20
C GLY A 11 -8.02 -3.52 -0.25
N LEU A 12 -8.88 -2.54 -0.55
CA LEU A 12 -9.04 -1.31 0.23
C LEU A 12 -10.51 -1.16 0.66
N LEU A 13 -10.74 -0.85 1.93
CA LEU A 13 -12.02 -0.41 2.45
C LEU A 13 -11.86 1.00 3.02
N SER A 14 -12.66 1.94 2.51
CA SER A 14 -12.50 3.36 2.83
C SER A 14 -13.76 3.96 3.44
N TYR A 15 -13.57 4.86 4.41
CA TYR A 15 -14.63 5.66 5.02
C TYR A 15 -14.23 7.14 5.05
N ASN A 16 -15.05 8.00 4.44
CA ASN A 16 -14.82 9.44 4.44
C ASN A 16 -15.29 10.04 5.76
N ILE A 17 -14.36 10.57 6.56
CA ILE A 17 -14.71 11.32 7.78
C ILE A 17 -15.30 12.67 7.38
N ASN A 18 -14.67 13.34 6.42
CA ASN A 18 -15.10 14.62 5.87
C ASN A 18 -14.66 14.74 4.40
N SER A 19 -14.71 15.94 3.83
CA SER A 19 -14.33 16.17 2.43
C SER A 19 -12.85 15.95 2.13
N ASP A 20 -11.99 16.00 3.14
CA ASP A 20 -10.53 16.06 2.98
C ASP A 20 -9.83 14.85 3.62
N ILE A 21 -10.49 14.14 4.55
CA ILE A 21 -9.92 13.03 5.31
C ILE A 21 -10.71 11.75 5.07
N THR A 22 -10.01 10.71 4.64
CA THR A 22 -10.54 9.36 4.45
C THR A 22 -9.73 8.37 5.29
N LEU A 23 -10.42 7.54 6.08
CA LEU A 23 -9.81 6.38 6.73
C LEU A 23 -9.81 5.20 5.75
N VAL A 24 -8.72 4.44 5.74
CA VAL A 24 -8.53 3.32 4.82
C VAL A 24 -8.01 2.11 5.60
N LEU A 25 -8.71 0.99 5.46
CA LEU A 25 -8.19 -0.33 5.81
C LEU A 25 -7.66 -0.98 4.53
N SER A 26 -6.43 -1.50 4.58
CA SER A 26 -5.76 -2.16 3.46
C SER A 26 -5.35 -3.57 3.84
N ALA A 27 -5.51 -4.51 2.90
CA ALA A 27 -4.93 -5.83 2.96
C ALA A 27 -4.28 -6.14 1.60
N ALA A 28 -2.99 -6.46 1.61
CA ALA A 28 -2.22 -6.80 0.42
C ALA A 28 -1.53 -8.15 0.56
N ASN A 29 -1.54 -8.92 -0.52
CA ASN A 29 -0.76 -10.15 -0.66
C ASN A 29 0.16 -10.00 -1.87
N ALA A 30 1.46 -10.19 -1.67
CA ALA A 30 2.46 -10.08 -2.71
C ALA A 30 3.26 -11.38 -2.86
N THR A 31 3.64 -11.68 -4.10
CA THR A 31 4.66 -12.70 -4.41
C THR A 31 5.92 -11.98 -4.87
N MET A 32 6.99 -12.17 -4.12
CA MET A 32 8.28 -11.50 -4.29
C MET A 32 9.35 -12.49 -4.75
N GLU A 33 10.36 -11.97 -5.45
CA GLU A 33 11.52 -12.71 -5.93
C GLU A 33 12.80 -12.02 -5.44
N ASN A 34 13.67 -12.80 -4.80
CA ASN A 34 15.02 -12.43 -4.44
C ASN A 34 15.98 -13.15 -5.40
N LYS A 35 16.61 -12.40 -6.30
CA LYS A 35 17.49 -12.93 -7.33
C LYS A 35 18.86 -13.34 -6.80
N ASP A 36 19.31 -12.71 -5.72
CA ASP A 36 20.61 -13.02 -5.09
C ASP A 36 20.57 -14.42 -4.44
N LEU A 37 19.38 -14.86 -3.98
CA LEU A 37 19.14 -16.16 -3.34
C LEU A 37 18.39 -17.18 -4.21
N ASP A 38 18.02 -16.82 -5.44
CA ASP A 38 17.14 -17.60 -6.33
C ASP A 38 15.86 -18.09 -5.61
N LEU A 39 15.24 -17.19 -4.85
CA LEU A 39 14.13 -17.51 -3.94
C LEU A 39 12.87 -16.72 -4.27
N LYS A 40 11.71 -17.39 -4.18
CA LYS A 40 10.39 -16.75 -4.18
C LYS A 40 9.72 -16.88 -2.82
N TYR A 41 9.20 -15.77 -2.33
CA TYR A 41 8.57 -15.68 -1.01
C TYR A 41 7.27 -14.86 -1.07
N LYS A 42 6.41 -15.04 -0.08
CA LYS A 42 5.18 -14.24 0.08
C LYS A 42 5.40 -13.11 1.07
N LEU A 43 4.69 -12.02 0.83
CA LEU A 43 4.63 -10.85 1.70
C LEU A 43 3.17 -10.45 1.89
N ASP A 44 2.68 -10.58 3.11
CA ASP A 44 1.36 -10.14 3.52
C ASP A 44 1.46 -8.82 4.28
N LYS A 45 0.55 -7.89 3.98
CA LYS A 45 0.49 -6.59 4.65
C LYS A 45 -0.94 -6.24 4.99
N TYR A 46 -1.16 -5.79 6.22
CA TYR A 46 -2.42 -5.22 6.68
C TYR A 46 -2.14 -3.83 7.21
N ALA A 47 -2.94 -2.83 6.83
CA ALA A 47 -2.69 -1.45 7.24
C ALA A 47 -3.96 -0.69 7.60
N PHE A 48 -3.81 0.21 8.55
CA PHE A 48 -4.75 1.28 8.84
C PHE A 48 -4.10 2.60 8.45
N GLN A 49 -4.75 3.31 7.54
CA GLN A 49 -4.20 4.50 6.88
C GLN A 49 -5.21 5.65 6.92
N VAL A 50 -4.66 6.85 6.88
CA VAL A 50 -5.37 8.11 6.72
C VAL A 50 -4.91 8.72 5.41
N ASN A 51 -5.86 8.96 4.52
CA ASN A 51 -5.65 9.70 3.30
C ASN A 51 -6.10 11.15 3.54
N TYR A 52 -5.20 12.11 3.27
CA TYR A 52 -5.49 13.54 3.32
C TYR A 52 -5.42 14.15 1.92
N ASP A 53 -6.53 14.74 1.48
CA ASP A 53 -6.65 15.48 0.23
C ASP A 53 -5.96 16.83 0.33
N PHE A 54 -4.87 17.01 -0.41
CA PHE A 54 -4.17 18.29 -0.48
C PHE A 54 -4.40 19.02 -1.82
N GLY A 55 -5.20 18.44 -2.73
CA GLY A 55 -5.49 19.03 -4.02
C GLY A 55 -6.65 18.32 -4.71
N LYS A 56 -7.76 19.03 -4.90
CA LYS A 56 -8.94 18.51 -5.59
C LYS A 56 -9.41 19.41 -6.72
N SER A 57 -9.88 18.78 -7.78
CA SER A 57 -10.60 19.40 -8.89
C SER A 57 -11.91 18.64 -9.13
N GLU A 58 -12.71 19.07 -10.11
CA GLU A 58 -13.94 18.35 -10.48
C GLU A 58 -13.68 16.92 -10.99
N THR A 59 -12.48 16.65 -11.50
CA THR A 59 -12.14 15.39 -12.17
C THR A 59 -11.01 14.63 -11.51
N SER A 60 -10.29 15.23 -10.55
CA SER A 60 -9.12 14.62 -9.93
C SER A 60 -8.94 14.97 -8.45
N LYS A 61 -8.29 14.06 -7.71
CA LYS A 61 -7.96 14.20 -6.30
C LYS A 61 -6.52 13.76 -6.05
N PHE A 62 -5.75 14.56 -5.32
CA PHE A 62 -4.37 14.31 -4.92
C PHE A 62 -4.34 14.11 -3.41
N GLU A 63 -3.94 12.92 -2.98
CA GLU A 63 -3.96 12.55 -1.58
C GLU A 63 -2.58 12.14 -1.09
N SER A 64 -2.27 12.55 0.13
CA SER A 64 -1.17 12.02 0.92
C SER A 64 -1.69 10.88 1.79
N ILE A 65 -0.86 9.87 2.02
CA ILE A 65 -1.20 8.67 2.78
C ILE A 65 -0.25 8.59 3.96
N PHE A 66 -0.79 8.47 5.16
CA PHE A 66 -0.06 8.20 6.39
C PHE A 66 -0.72 7.03 7.12
N GLY A 67 0.04 6.09 7.69
CA GLY A 67 -0.58 5.02 8.44
C GLY A 67 0.39 4.11 9.18
N PHE A 68 -0.20 3.10 9.79
CA PHE A 68 0.51 2.01 10.44
C PHE A 68 0.13 0.69 9.77
N SER A 69 1.09 -0.20 9.70
CA SER A 69 0.91 -1.51 9.07
C SER A 69 1.50 -2.63 9.90
N TYR A 70 0.99 -3.83 9.68
CA TYR A 70 1.57 -5.09 10.10
C TYR A 70 2.00 -5.81 8.83
N VAL A 71 3.24 -6.27 8.80
CA VAL A 71 3.86 -6.94 7.66
C VAL A 71 4.29 -8.33 8.10
N ASN A 72 4.03 -9.33 7.26
CA ASN A 72 4.48 -10.70 7.48
C ASN A 72 5.16 -11.25 6.22
N PHE A 73 6.36 -11.79 6.42
CA PHE A 73 7.14 -12.50 5.42
C PHE A 73 6.93 -14.02 5.58
N ASP A 74 6.92 -14.72 4.44
CA ASP A 74 7.05 -16.17 4.40
C ASP A 74 8.39 -16.62 5.01
N LYS A 75 8.35 -17.64 5.87
CA LYS A 75 9.49 -18.26 6.59
C LYS A 75 10.65 -18.73 5.70
N LYS A 76 10.48 -18.78 4.39
CA LYS A 76 11.55 -19.07 3.44
C LYS A 76 12.65 -18.01 3.46
N LEU A 77 12.32 -16.78 3.81
CA LEU A 77 13.32 -15.79 4.16
C LEU A 77 13.83 -16.12 5.56
N ASN A 78 15.11 -16.47 5.68
CA ASN A 78 15.75 -16.79 6.96
C ASN A 78 15.98 -15.51 7.78
N LEU A 79 14.89 -14.82 8.14
CA LEU A 79 14.87 -13.62 8.98
C LEU A 79 14.88 -14.00 10.45
N GLU A 80 15.35 -13.10 11.32
CA GLU A 80 15.22 -13.29 12.78
C GLU A 80 13.76 -13.28 13.22
N ASP A 81 12.96 -12.40 12.61
CA ASP A 81 11.51 -12.29 12.79
C ASP A 81 10.79 -12.27 11.43
N ASP A 82 9.76 -13.11 11.30
CA ASP A 82 8.94 -13.20 10.09
C ASP A 82 7.84 -12.12 10.02
N ASN A 83 7.67 -11.30 11.05
CA ASN A 83 6.62 -10.29 11.09
C ASN A 83 7.01 -9.05 11.89
N GLY A 84 6.38 -7.92 11.59
CA GLY A 84 6.64 -6.68 12.31
C GLY A 84 5.68 -5.56 11.96
N LEU A 85 5.78 -4.49 12.73
CA LEU A 85 5.01 -3.27 12.51
C LEU A 85 5.75 -2.35 11.54
N GLY A 86 5.00 -1.56 10.79
CA GLY A 86 5.56 -0.57 9.88
C GLY A 86 4.81 0.76 9.90
N ILE A 87 5.49 1.77 9.40
CA ILE A 87 4.94 3.10 9.14
C ILE A 87 4.78 3.26 7.63
N ASP A 88 3.58 3.67 7.23
CA ASP A 88 3.21 3.88 5.84
C ASP A 88 3.26 5.38 5.50
N LEU A 89 3.97 5.70 4.42
CA LEU A 89 4.00 7.03 3.83
C LEU A 89 3.79 6.89 2.33
N GLY A 90 2.85 7.64 1.78
CA GLY A 90 2.51 7.50 0.37
C GLY A 90 1.77 8.67 -0.21
N VAL A 91 1.47 8.52 -1.49
CA VAL A 91 0.63 9.43 -2.26
C VAL A 91 -0.26 8.63 -3.17
N GLN A 92 -1.42 9.19 -3.51
CA GLN A 92 -2.21 8.71 -4.61
C GLN A 92 -2.85 9.83 -5.40
N VAL A 93 -3.12 9.53 -6.66
CA VAL A 93 -3.88 10.38 -7.56
C VAL A 93 -5.09 9.59 -8.03
N LEU A 94 -6.27 10.14 -7.81
CA LEU A 94 -7.54 9.57 -8.24
C LEU A 94 -8.16 10.44 -9.34
N PHE A 95 -8.77 9.81 -10.33
CA PHE A 95 -9.55 10.43 -11.39
C PHE A 95 -11.00 9.97 -11.29
N CYS A 96 -11.93 10.92 -11.27
CA CYS A 96 -13.35 10.65 -11.15
C CYS A 96 -13.96 10.30 -12.52
N LEU A 97 -14.60 9.14 -12.59
CA LEU A 97 -15.45 8.74 -13.70
C LEU A 97 -16.93 8.96 -13.33
N LYS A 98 -17.81 8.94 -14.33
CA LYS A 98 -19.26 8.95 -14.09
C LYS A 98 -19.64 7.79 -13.15
N ASN A 99 -20.61 8.05 -12.26
CA ASN A 99 -21.16 7.08 -11.30
C ASN A 99 -20.26 6.75 -10.08
N LYS A 100 -19.56 7.74 -9.51
CA LYS A 100 -18.78 7.61 -8.26
C LYS A 100 -17.65 6.56 -8.32
N LEU A 101 -17.24 6.16 -9.52
CA LEU A 101 -16.13 5.25 -9.74
C LEU A 101 -14.87 6.09 -9.95
N HIS A 102 -13.79 5.72 -9.26
CA HIS A 102 -12.50 6.37 -9.40
C HIS A 102 -11.44 5.35 -9.81
N TYR A 103 -10.51 5.78 -10.65
CA TYR A 103 -9.30 5.02 -10.94
C TYR A 103 -8.08 5.91 -10.71
N GLY A 104 -6.92 5.31 -10.49
CA GLY A 104 -5.78 6.10 -10.08
C GLY A 104 -4.49 5.34 -9.97
N ILE A 105 -3.48 6.05 -9.49
CA ILE A 105 -2.17 5.50 -9.15
C ILE A 105 -1.95 5.70 -7.66
N ARG A 106 -1.49 4.66 -6.98
CA ARG A 106 -1.16 4.67 -5.56
C ARG A 106 0.28 4.23 -5.37
N VAL A 107 1.03 4.98 -4.58
CA VAL A 107 2.40 4.65 -4.20
C VAL A 107 2.52 4.76 -2.69
N VAL A 108 2.91 3.68 -2.02
CA VAL A 108 3.08 3.62 -0.57
C VAL A 108 4.43 2.99 -0.25
N SER A 109 5.25 3.74 0.47
CA SER A 109 6.47 3.24 1.11
C SER A 109 6.15 2.80 2.53
N THR A 110 6.63 1.62 2.91
CA THR A 110 6.48 1.05 4.25
C THR A 110 7.85 0.89 4.88
N TYR A 111 8.07 1.53 6.01
CA TYR A 111 9.26 1.32 6.84
C TYR A 111 8.88 0.35 7.95
N SER A 112 9.34 -0.91 7.84
CA SER A 112 9.02 -1.98 8.78
C SER A 112 10.16 -2.21 9.78
N SER A 113 9.84 -2.63 11.00
CA SER A 113 10.81 -2.97 12.04
C SER A 113 11.62 -4.23 11.73
N VAL A 114 11.15 -5.08 10.81
CA VAL A 114 11.76 -6.38 10.50
C VAL A 114 12.27 -6.51 9.08
N ALA A 115 11.88 -5.60 8.19
CA ALA A 115 12.40 -5.62 6.82
C ALA A 115 13.82 -5.02 6.80
N PRO A 116 14.77 -5.62 6.07
CA PRO A 116 16.12 -5.06 5.90
C PRO A 116 16.17 -3.74 5.10
N GLY A 117 15.01 -3.13 4.81
CA GLY A 117 14.86 -1.88 4.07
C GLY A 117 13.38 -1.46 3.95
N GLY A 118 13.12 -0.40 3.18
CA GLY A 118 11.75 0.06 2.89
C GLY A 118 11.06 -0.78 1.82
N ILE A 119 9.78 -1.12 2.03
CA ILE A 119 8.93 -1.82 1.05
C ILE A 119 8.17 -0.76 0.25
N LEU A 120 8.44 -0.67 -1.06
CA LEU A 120 7.71 0.21 -1.95
C LEU A 120 6.62 -0.58 -2.71
N ASN A 121 5.36 -0.19 -2.51
CA ASN A 121 4.22 -0.69 -3.27
C ASN A 121 3.73 0.41 -4.20
N ALA A 122 3.67 0.13 -5.50
CA ALA A 122 3.18 1.06 -6.51
C ALA A 122 2.25 0.32 -7.48
N GLY A 123 1.07 0.89 -7.75
CA GLY A 123 0.10 0.22 -8.60
C GLY A 123 -1.06 1.10 -9.03
N VAL A 124 -1.90 0.52 -9.88
CA VAL A 124 -3.17 1.12 -10.30
C VAL A 124 -4.24 0.74 -9.27
N ILE A 125 -5.08 1.71 -8.92
CA ILE A 125 -6.20 1.50 -8.00
C ILE A 125 -7.53 1.79 -8.69
N PHE A 126 -8.54 1.02 -8.32
CA PHE A 126 -9.93 1.26 -8.67
C PHE A 126 -10.73 1.31 -7.37
N SER A 127 -11.57 2.33 -7.22
CA SER A 127 -12.42 2.48 -6.05
C SER A 127 -13.81 2.92 -6.47
N HIS A 128 -14.79 2.53 -5.67
CA HIS A 128 -16.18 2.92 -5.87
C HIS A 128 -16.70 3.48 -4.55
N SER A 129 -17.23 4.70 -4.58
CA SER A 129 -17.89 5.29 -3.41
C SER A 129 -19.36 4.90 -3.43
N LEU A 130 -19.82 4.26 -2.34
CA LEU A 130 -21.24 4.00 -2.11
C LEU A 130 -22.01 5.30 -1.89
#